data_AF-A0A2N4YRI7-F1
#
_entry.id   AF-A0A2N4YRI7-F1
#
_cell.length_a   1.000
_cell.length_b   1.000
_cell.length_c   1.000
_cell.angle_alpha   90.00
_cell.angle_beta   90.00
_cell.angle_gamma   90.00
#
_symmetry.space_group_name_H-M   'P 1'
#
loop_
_entity.id
_entity.type
_entity.pdbx_description
1 polymer ?
#
loop_
_entity_poly.entity_id
_entity_poly.type
_entity_poly.pdbx_seq_one_letter_code
_entity_poly.pdbx_strand_id
1 'polypeptide(L)'
;MLNVLIAAVLWGSSGVCAQFIMQESQMSSPFLTMTRLLFAGLILLMLGFVHGDRIFRVLQNRRDALSLLFFSLFGALTVQFTFLMTIEKSNAATATVLQFLSPTIIVAWFALARKARPTPLVLGAICTSLAGTFLLVTHGNPTTLSISPAALFWGIASAFAAAFYTTYPSTLIARYGTLPIVGWSML
;
A
#
# COMPACT_ATOMS: atom_id res chain seq x y z
N MET A 1 -8.30 18.38 7.40
CA MET A 1 -8.05 18.53 5.95
C MET A 1 -6.57 18.76 5.63
N LEU A 2 -5.87 19.67 6.33
CA LEU A 2 -4.44 19.92 6.09
C LEU A 2 -3.55 18.66 6.16
N ASN A 3 -3.70 17.82 7.20
CA ASN A 3 -2.90 16.59 7.34
C ASN A 3 -3.06 15.61 6.17
N VAL A 4 -4.25 15.57 5.55
CA VAL A 4 -4.52 14.70 4.39
C VAL A 4 -3.79 15.21 3.15
N LEU A 5 -3.75 16.53 2.95
CA LEU A 5 -3.00 17.14 1.85
C LEU A 5 -1.49 16.92 2.00
N ILE A 6 -0.97 17.13 3.21
CA ILE A 6 0.45 16.88 3.50
C ILE A 6 0.80 15.41 3.24
N ALA A 7 -0.03 14.47 3.74
CA ALA A 7 0.17 13.05 3.50
C ALA A 7 0.15 12.69 2.01
N ALA A 8 -0.80 13.24 1.24
CA ALA A 8 -0.91 12.99 -0.20
C ALA A 8 0.31 13.51 -0.97
N VAL A 9 0.78 14.73 -0.66
CA VAL A 9 1.97 15.32 -1.29
C VAL A 9 3.22 14.51 -0.96
N LEU A 10 3.42 14.16 0.31
CA LEU A 10 4.58 13.36 0.73
C LEU A 10 4.56 11.97 0.11
N TRP A 11 3.40 11.31 0.06
CA TRP A 11 3.26 9.98 -0.53
C TRP A 11 3.54 10.00 -2.04
N GLY A 12 2.95 10.94 -2.79
CA GLY A 12 3.18 11.07 -4.23
C GLY A 12 4.63 11.43 -4.57
N SER A 13 5.20 12.39 -3.83
CA SER A 13 6.60 12.81 -4.03
C SER A 13 7.58 11.67 -3.76
N SER A 14 7.32 10.85 -2.73
CA SER A 14 8.15 9.68 -2.41
C SER A 14 8.21 8.68 -3.56
N GLY A 15 7.10 8.44 -4.27
CA GLY A 15 7.07 7.55 -5.43
C GLY A 15 7.90 8.06 -6.61
N VAL A 16 7.86 9.36 -6.88
CA VAL A 16 8.67 9.99 -7.94
C VAL A 16 10.16 9.97 -7.59
N CYS A 17 10.51 10.28 -6.34
CA CYS A 17 11.90 10.17 -5.86
C CYS A 17 12.42 8.74 -5.95
N ALA A 18 11.60 7.75 -5.58
CA ALA A 18 11.97 6.33 -5.70
C ALA A 18 12.26 5.95 -7.15
N GLN A 19 11.40 6.36 -8.10
CA GLN A 19 11.62 6.14 -9.52
C GLN A 19 12.94 6.77 -9.99
N PHE A 20 13.21 8.02 -9.61
CA PHE A 20 14.45 8.72 -9.96
C PHE A 20 15.70 7.99 -9.44
N ILE A 21 15.70 7.60 -8.17
CA ILE A 21 16.82 6.85 -7.55
C ILE A 21 17.07 5.53 -8.28
N MET A 22 16.01 4.81 -8.64
CA MET A 22 16.12 3.53 -9.34
C MET A 22 16.67 3.69 -10.76
N GLN A 23 16.34 4.78 -11.44
CA GLN A 23 16.84 5.09 -12.78
C GLN A 23 18.30 5.55 -12.77
N GLU A 24 18.65 6.50 -11.90
CA GLU A 24 19.98 7.12 -11.86
C GLU A 24 21.02 6.30 -11.10
N SER A 25 20.64 5.70 -9.97
CA SER A 25 21.58 4.94 -9.12
C SER A 25 21.58 3.44 -9.40
N GLN A 26 20.82 2.96 -10.40
CA GLN A 26 20.65 1.53 -10.74
C GLN A 26 20.30 0.66 -9.52
N MET A 27 19.68 1.24 -8.50
CA MET A 27 19.26 0.53 -7.29
C MET A 27 18.04 -0.32 -7.61
N SER A 28 18.09 -1.59 -7.21
CA SER A 28 16.97 -2.51 -7.41
C SER A 28 15.80 -2.20 -6.48
N SER A 29 14.57 -2.45 -6.94
CA SER A 29 13.35 -2.30 -6.14
C SER A 29 13.42 -3.01 -4.76
N PRO A 30 13.92 -4.27 -4.64
CA PRO A 30 14.05 -4.93 -3.35
C PRO A 30 14.93 -4.17 -2.35
N PHE A 31 16.08 -3.65 -2.80
CA PHE A 31 17.00 -2.95 -1.93
C PHE A 31 16.41 -1.64 -1.39
N LEU A 32 15.78 -0.87 -2.26
CA LEU A 32 15.08 0.37 -1.87
C LEU A 32 13.94 0.08 -0.89
N THR A 33 13.18 -1.00 -1.14
CA THR A 33 12.09 -1.46 -0.27
C THR A 33 12.60 -1.78 1.13
N MET A 34 13.65 -2.61 1.24
CA MET A 34 14.21 -3.02 2.53
C MET A 34 14.77 -1.83 3.31
N THR A 35 15.51 -0.95 2.63
CA THR A 35 16.08 0.26 3.24
C THR A 35 14.96 1.15 3.79
N ARG A 36 13.94 1.42 2.98
CA ARG A 36 12.79 2.24 3.36
C ARG A 36 12.05 1.66 4.57
N LEU A 37 11.77 0.36 4.55
CA LEU A 37 11.06 -0.33 5.63
C LEU A 37 11.86 -0.27 6.94
N LEU A 38 13.14 -0.60 6.90
CA LEU A 38 14.00 -0.61 8.07
C LEU A 38 14.10 0.78 8.72
N PHE A 39 14.37 1.83 7.94
CA PHE A 39 14.43 3.19 8.47
C PHE A 39 13.08 3.69 8.98
N ALA A 40 11.99 3.44 8.24
CA ALA A 40 10.66 3.85 8.68
C ALA A 40 10.23 3.13 9.96
N GLY A 41 10.48 1.81 10.07
CA GLY A 41 10.19 1.02 11.26
C GLY A 41 10.94 1.53 12.48
N LEU A 42 12.26 1.79 12.35
CA LEU A 42 13.07 2.35 13.42
C LEU A 42 12.59 3.73 13.86
N ILE A 43 12.30 4.63 12.92
CA ILE A 43 11.80 5.99 13.23
C ILE A 43 10.45 5.91 13.95
N LEU A 44 9.52 5.10 13.47
CA LEU A 44 8.19 4.98 14.07
C LEU A 44 8.25 4.35 15.47
N LEU A 45 9.10 3.35 15.69
CA LEU A 45 9.27 2.77 17.02
C LEU A 45 9.98 3.72 17.99
N MET A 46 10.98 4.47 17.53
CA MET A 46 11.61 5.52 18.34
C MET A 46 10.60 6.60 18.73
N LEU A 47 9.77 7.06 17.79
CA LEU A 47 8.70 8.01 18.08
C LEU A 47 7.67 7.45 19.06
N GLY A 48 7.24 6.20 18.89
CA GLY A 48 6.34 5.53 19.83
C GLY A 48 6.95 5.43 21.23
N PHE A 49 8.23 5.09 21.33
CA PHE A 49 8.94 5.05 22.60
C PHE A 49 8.98 6.42 23.30
N VAL A 50 9.31 7.49 22.55
CA VAL A 50 9.35 8.86 23.07
C VAL A 50 7.97 9.36 23.49
N HIS A 51 6.90 8.95 22.80
CA HIS A 51 5.51 9.26 23.16
C HIS A 51 5.00 8.47 24.38
N GLY A 52 5.79 7.51 24.90
CA GLY A 52 5.39 6.66 26.03
C GLY A 52 4.50 5.48 25.63
N ASP A 53 4.42 5.15 24.34
CA ASP A 53 3.69 3.97 23.88
C ASP A 53 4.38 2.69 24.36
N ARG A 54 3.57 1.69 24.74
CA ARG A 54 4.07 0.37 25.12
C ARG A 54 4.39 -0.45 23.87
N ILE A 55 5.43 -0.04 23.14
CA ILE A 55 5.77 -0.60 21.82
C ILE A 55 5.96 -2.14 21.83
N PHE A 56 6.46 -2.72 22.93
CA PHE A 56 6.70 -4.16 23.06
C PHE A 56 5.46 -4.97 23.48
N ARG A 57 4.34 -4.32 23.82
CA ARG A 57 3.16 -5.01 24.38
C ARG A 57 2.50 -5.97 23.39
N VAL A 58 2.59 -5.68 22.09
CA VAL A 58 2.06 -6.56 21.03
C VAL A 58 2.83 -7.89 20.96
N LEU A 59 4.14 -7.86 21.25
CA LEU A 59 5.01 -9.04 21.21
C LEU A 59 4.82 -9.98 22.41
N GLN A 60 4.24 -9.48 23.51
CA GLN A 60 3.98 -10.29 24.71
C GLN A 60 2.83 -11.28 24.51
N ASN A 61 1.87 -10.99 23.63
CA ASN A 61 0.78 -11.90 23.31
C ASN A 61 1.11 -12.68 22.05
N ARG A 62 1.31 -14.00 22.18
CA ARG A 62 1.64 -14.89 21.05
C ARG A 62 0.66 -14.77 19.87
N ARG A 63 -0.64 -14.63 20.14
CA ARG A 63 -1.64 -14.52 19.05
C ARG A 63 -1.48 -13.22 18.28
N ASP A 64 -1.32 -12.11 18.99
CA ASP A 64 -1.20 -10.78 18.38
C ASP A 64 0.16 -10.59 17.72
N ALA A 65 1.22 -11.19 18.27
CA ALA A 65 2.54 -11.26 17.65
C ALA A 65 2.53 -12.05 16.32
N LEU A 66 1.83 -13.19 16.28
CA LEU A 66 1.66 -13.96 15.04
C LEU A 66 0.82 -13.19 14.00
N SER A 67 -0.26 -12.52 14.43
CA SER A 67 -1.03 -11.64 13.55
C SER A 67 -0.21 -10.46 13.04
N LEU A 68 0.66 -9.88 13.87
CA LEU A 68 1.58 -8.82 13.47
C LEU A 68 2.62 -9.33 12.46
N LEU A 69 3.19 -10.52 12.67
CA LEU A 69 4.11 -11.15 11.72
C LEU A 69 3.42 -11.42 10.37
N PHE A 70 2.20 -11.94 10.41
CA PHE A 70 1.40 -12.15 9.20
C PHE A 70 1.11 -10.83 8.47
N PHE A 71 0.77 -9.77 9.22
CA PHE A 71 0.58 -8.43 8.68
C PHE A 71 1.87 -7.83 8.09
N SER A 72 3.02 -8.02 8.75
CA SER A 72 4.33 -7.57 8.27
C SER A 72 4.65 -8.21 6.91
N LEU A 73 4.54 -9.54 6.82
CA LEU A 73 4.89 -10.28 5.60
C LEU A 73 3.89 -10.07 4.48
N PHE A 74 2.60 -10.29 4.72
CA PHE A 74 1.59 -10.31 3.66
C PHE A 74 0.96 -8.95 3.38
N GLY A 75 1.04 -8.01 4.33
CA GLY A 75 0.54 -6.66 4.18
C GLY A 75 1.67 -5.68 3.87
N ALA A 76 2.48 -5.36 4.88
CA ALA A 76 3.43 -4.25 4.82
C ALA A 76 4.54 -4.49 3.79
N LEU A 77 5.21 -5.64 3.84
CA LEU A 77 6.27 -5.98 2.90
C LEU A 77 5.71 -6.12 1.47
N THR A 78 4.64 -6.90 1.30
CA THR A 78 4.03 -7.13 -0.02
C THR A 78 3.61 -5.82 -0.67
N VAL A 79 2.91 -4.91 0.04
CA VAL A 79 2.42 -3.68 -0.57
C VAL A 79 3.57 -2.77 -1.00
N GLN A 80 4.63 -2.65 -0.20
CA GLN A 80 5.78 -1.82 -0.55
C GLN A 80 6.56 -2.41 -1.71
N PHE A 81 6.81 -3.72 -1.66
CA PHE A 81 7.57 -4.42 -2.70
C PHE A 81 6.84 -4.40 -4.05
N THR A 82 5.58 -4.80 -4.08
CA THR A 82 4.79 -4.86 -5.33
C THR A 82 4.59 -3.47 -5.94
N PHE A 83 4.45 -2.42 -5.12
CA PHE A 83 4.38 -1.04 -5.58
C PHE A 83 5.69 -0.61 -6.27
N LEU A 84 6.84 -0.80 -5.61
CA LEU A 84 8.14 -0.43 -6.18
C LEU A 84 8.53 -1.29 -7.39
N MET A 85 8.14 -2.57 -7.42
CA MET A 85 8.28 -3.43 -8.61
C MET A 85 7.48 -2.89 -9.79
N THR A 86 6.27 -2.38 -9.54
CA THR A 86 5.45 -1.76 -10.61
C THR A 86 6.10 -0.48 -11.14
N ILE A 87 6.72 0.31 -10.25
CA ILE A 87 7.50 1.50 -10.63
C ILE A 87 8.70 1.09 -11.47
N GLU A 88 9.46 0.07 -11.06
CA GLU A 88 10.62 -0.44 -11.80
C GLU A 88 10.26 -0.90 -13.20
N LYS A 89 9.14 -1.62 -13.34
CA LYS A 89 8.71 -2.20 -14.63
C LYS A 89 7.89 -1.23 -15.49
N SER A 90 7.55 -0.05 -14.96
CA SER A 90 6.80 1.00 -15.64
C SER A 90 7.18 2.39 -15.11
N ASN A 91 6.32 3.03 -14.30
CA ASN A 91 6.57 4.33 -13.70
C ASN A 91 5.66 4.56 -12.47
N ALA A 92 5.95 5.62 -11.71
CA ALA A 92 5.25 6.00 -10.48
C ALA A 92 3.76 6.34 -10.69
N ALA A 93 3.41 6.96 -11.82
CA ALA A 93 2.03 7.32 -12.12
C ALA A 93 1.18 6.06 -12.35
N THR A 94 1.67 5.14 -13.18
CA THR A 94 1.05 3.83 -13.43
C THR A 94 0.87 3.04 -12.14
N ALA A 95 1.92 2.92 -11.32
CA ALA A 95 1.86 2.18 -10.06
C ALA A 95 0.79 2.76 -9.11
N THR A 96 0.71 4.09 -9.04
CA THR A 96 -0.28 4.81 -8.22
C THR A 96 -1.71 4.52 -8.67
N VAL A 97 -1.99 4.61 -9.97
CA VAL A 97 -3.34 4.39 -10.50
C VAL A 97 -3.76 2.93 -10.31
N LEU A 98 -2.88 1.97 -10.59
CA LEU A 98 -3.17 0.57 -10.33
C LEU A 98 -3.41 0.30 -8.84
N GLN A 99 -2.61 0.90 -7.94
CA GLN A 99 -2.80 0.74 -6.51
C GLN A 99 -4.10 1.40 -6.00
N PHE A 100 -4.58 2.48 -6.64
CA PHE A 100 -5.88 3.10 -6.35
C PHE A 100 -7.09 2.26 -6.76
N LEU A 101 -6.88 1.05 -7.30
CA LEU A 101 -7.93 0.02 -7.33
C LEU A 101 -8.21 -0.56 -5.93
N SER A 102 -7.32 -0.37 -4.94
CA SER A 102 -7.49 -0.88 -3.58
C SER A 102 -8.83 -0.50 -2.93
N PRO A 103 -9.27 0.78 -2.90
CA PRO A 103 -10.59 1.15 -2.39
C PRO A 103 -11.75 0.40 -3.07
N THR A 104 -11.68 0.22 -4.39
CA THR A 104 -12.65 -0.58 -5.15
C THR A 104 -12.68 -2.03 -4.66
N ILE A 105 -11.51 -2.64 -4.46
CA ILE A 105 -11.36 -4.00 -3.93
C ILE A 105 -11.95 -4.10 -2.52
N ILE A 106 -11.65 -3.13 -1.64
CA ILE A 106 -12.17 -3.08 -0.26
C ILE A 106 -13.71 -3.03 -0.27
N VAL A 107 -14.29 -2.14 -1.07
CA VAL A 107 -15.75 -2.01 -1.19
C VAL A 107 -16.38 -3.30 -1.70
N ALA A 108 -15.85 -3.86 -2.78
CA ALA A 108 -16.35 -5.10 -3.37
C ALA A 108 -16.29 -6.26 -2.35
N TRP A 109 -15.17 -6.38 -1.63
CA TRP A 109 -15.00 -7.37 -0.58
C TRP A 109 -16.03 -7.22 0.55
N PHE A 110 -16.21 -6.02 1.10
CA PHE A 110 -17.17 -5.80 2.18
C PHE A 110 -18.62 -5.94 1.73
N ALA A 111 -18.94 -5.55 0.50
CA ALA A 111 -20.26 -5.77 -0.07
C ALA A 111 -20.61 -7.27 -0.14
N LEU A 112 -19.66 -8.10 -0.58
CA LEU A 112 -19.80 -9.55 -0.60
C LEU A 112 -19.86 -10.15 0.81
N ALA A 113 -18.91 -9.79 1.68
CA ALA A 113 -18.80 -10.34 3.03
C ALA A 113 -20.01 -9.99 3.92
N ARG A 114 -20.58 -8.80 3.77
CA ARG A 114 -21.75 -8.34 4.53
C ARG A 114 -23.08 -8.56 3.80
N LYS A 115 -23.06 -9.14 2.59
CA LYS A 115 -24.23 -9.27 1.70
C LYS A 115 -25.00 -7.95 1.51
N ALA A 116 -24.28 -6.83 1.56
CA ALA A 116 -24.84 -5.49 1.45
C ALA A 116 -24.54 -4.94 0.06
N ARG A 117 -25.55 -4.43 -0.64
CA ARG A 117 -25.34 -3.85 -1.97
C ARG A 117 -24.67 -2.48 -1.85
N PRO A 118 -23.59 -2.19 -2.61
CA PRO A 118 -23.04 -0.85 -2.70
C PRO A 118 -24.10 0.13 -3.19
N THR A 119 -24.05 1.37 -2.73
CA THR A 119 -24.93 2.41 -3.27
C THR A 119 -24.59 2.69 -4.73
N PRO A 120 -25.56 3.19 -5.54
CA PRO A 120 -25.30 3.54 -6.94
C PRO A 120 -24.12 4.51 -7.13
N LEU A 121 -23.90 5.43 -6.18
CA LEU A 121 -22.75 6.33 -6.17
C LEU A 121 -21.41 5.58 -6.06
N VAL A 122 -21.36 4.56 -5.20
CA VAL A 122 -20.16 3.74 -5.02
C VAL A 122 -19.89 2.89 -6.27
N LEU A 123 -20.94 2.33 -6.88
CA LEU A 123 -20.84 1.67 -8.18
C LEU A 123 -20.31 2.61 -9.27
N GLY A 124 -20.82 3.86 -9.33
CA GLY A 124 -20.31 4.88 -10.24
C GLY A 124 -18.83 5.20 -10.02
N ALA A 125 -18.40 5.33 -8.77
CA ALA A 125 -16.99 5.56 -8.42
C ALA A 125 -16.09 4.39 -8.84
N ILE A 126 -16.54 3.15 -8.62
CA ILE A 126 -15.83 1.94 -9.07
C ILE A 126 -15.70 1.94 -10.59
N CYS A 127 -16.79 2.14 -11.33
CA CYS A 127 -16.77 2.17 -12.80
C CYS A 127 -15.84 3.26 -13.32
N THR A 128 -15.87 4.46 -12.72
CA THR A 128 -15.02 5.58 -13.12
C THR A 128 -13.54 5.31 -12.83
N SER A 129 -13.22 4.71 -11.68
CA SER A 129 -11.86 4.30 -11.33
C SER A 129 -11.31 3.22 -12.29
N LEU A 130 -12.12 2.22 -12.63
CA LEU A 130 -11.78 1.20 -13.62
C LEU A 130 -11.59 1.79 -15.02
N ALA A 131 -12.47 2.72 -15.43
CA ALA A 131 -12.35 3.42 -16.71
C ALA A 131 -11.07 4.27 -16.78
N GLY A 132 -10.75 5.02 -15.72
CA GLY A 132 -9.50 5.79 -15.63
C GLY A 132 -8.27 4.89 -15.69
N THR A 133 -8.30 3.75 -15.00
CA THR A 133 -7.22 2.75 -15.05
C THR A 133 -7.07 2.17 -16.46
N PHE A 134 -8.18 1.82 -17.12
CA PHE A 134 -8.17 1.32 -18.49
C PHE A 134 -7.56 2.34 -19.46
N LEU A 135 -7.99 3.60 -19.39
CA LEU A 135 -7.45 4.67 -20.23
C LEU A 135 -5.96 4.88 -20.01
N LEU A 136 -5.48 4.78 -18.77
CA LEU A 136 -4.05 4.90 -18.47
C LEU A 136 -3.25 3.72 -19.03
N VAL A 137 -3.76 2.50 -18.88
CA VAL A 137 -3.06 1.28 -19.33
C VAL A 137 -3.01 1.16 -20.86
N THR A 138 -4.02 1.72 -21.54
CA THR A 138 -4.17 1.64 -23.01
C THR A 138 -3.79 2.91 -23.75
N HIS A 139 -3.56 4.02 -23.04
CA HIS A 139 -3.52 5.37 -23.61
C HIS A 139 -4.71 5.67 -24.55
N GLY A 140 -5.87 5.04 -24.30
CA GLY A 140 -7.07 5.17 -25.12
C GLY A 140 -7.13 4.25 -26.35
N ASN A 141 -6.13 3.40 -26.60
CA ASN A 141 -6.14 2.42 -27.68
C ASN A 141 -6.35 0.98 -27.14
N PRO A 142 -7.54 0.36 -27.34
CA PRO A 142 -7.85 -0.96 -26.79
C PRO A 142 -7.02 -2.11 -27.39
N THR A 143 -6.30 -1.87 -28.48
CA THR A 143 -5.50 -2.90 -29.19
C THR A 143 -4.04 -2.95 -28.73
N THR A 144 -3.59 -1.97 -27.94
CA THR A 144 -2.21 -1.90 -27.45
C THR A 144 -2.18 -1.76 -25.94
N LEU A 145 -1.52 -2.70 -25.26
CA LEU A 145 -1.12 -2.48 -23.88
C LEU A 145 0.12 -1.58 -23.87
N SER A 146 -0.02 -0.36 -23.38
CA SER A 146 1.11 0.56 -23.24
C SER A 146 2.01 0.21 -22.05
N ILE A 147 1.60 -0.77 -21.24
CA ILE A 147 2.29 -1.21 -20.03
C ILE A 147 2.71 -2.68 -20.21
N SER A 148 3.89 -3.02 -19.70
CA SER A 148 4.36 -4.41 -19.71
C SER A 148 3.43 -5.33 -18.89
N PRO A 149 3.21 -6.59 -19.31
CA PRO A 149 2.42 -7.55 -18.53
C PRO A 149 2.92 -7.72 -17.09
N ALA A 150 4.23 -7.62 -16.89
CA ALA A 150 4.86 -7.66 -15.56
C ALA A 150 4.41 -6.48 -14.68
N ALA A 151 4.43 -5.25 -15.20
CA ALA A 151 3.97 -4.09 -14.45
C ALA A 151 2.47 -4.16 -14.12
N LEU A 152 1.64 -4.67 -15.03
CA LEU A 152 0.22 -4.89 -14.74
C LEU A 152 0.01 -5.91 -13.62
N PHE A 153 0.73 -7.04 -13.67
CA PHE A 153 0.67 -8.07 -12.64
C PHE A 153 1.07 -7.52 -11.26
N TRP A 154 2.23 -6.86 -11.18
CA TRP A 154 2.70 -6.28 -9.92
C TRP A 154 1.78 -5.17 -9.40
N GLY A 155 1.22 -4.35 -10.29
CA GLY A 155 0.33 -3.25 -9.89
C GLY A 155 -1.01 -3.73 -9.35
N ILE A 156 -1.60 -4.76 -9.96
CA ILE A 156 -2.82 -5.40 -9.44
C ILE A 156 -2.53 -6.08 -8.10
N ALA A 157 -1.42 -6.83 -8.00
CA ALA A 157 -0.99 -7.42 -6.73
C ALA A 157 -0.82 -6.35 -5.64
N SER A 158 -0.28 -5.19 -5.99
CA SER A 158 -0.12 -4.02 -5.12
C SER A 158 -1.46 -3.43 -4.65
N ALA A 159 -2.51 -3.49 -5.48
CA ALA A 159 -3.85 -3.07 -5.10
C ALA A 159 -4.49 -4.02 -4.07
N PHE A 160 -4.37 -5.34 -4.28
CA PHE A 160 -4.83 -6.33 -3.30
C PHE A 160 -4.06 -6.26 -1.99
N ALA A 161 -2.73 -6.12 -2.07
CA ALA A 161 -1.87 -5.95 -0.90
C ALA A 161 -2.23 -4.67 -0.13
N ALA A 162 -2.52 -3.55 -0.82
CA ALA A 162 -2.98 -2.32 -0.18
C ALA A 162 -4.37 -2.48 0.48
N ALA A 163 -5.29 -3.22 -0.15
CA ALA A 163 -6.60 -3.51 0.44
C ALA A 163 -6.48 -4.34 1.72
N PHE A 164 -5.59 -5.35 1.70
CA PHE A 164 -5.27 -6.15 2.89
C PHE A 164 -4.56 -5.31 3.96
N TYR A 165 -3.53 -4.56 3.59
CA TYR A 165 -2.72 -3.73 4.49
C TYR A 165 -3.56 -2.68 5.23
N THR A 166 -4.59 -2.15 4.59
CA THR A 166 -5.47 -1.13 5.19
C THR A 166 -6.54 -1.72 6.12
N THR A 167 -7.00 -2.94 5.86
CA THR A 167 -8.16 -3.52 6.57
C THR A 167 -7.77 -4.49 7.68
N TYR A 168 -6.75 -5.33 7.45
CA TYR A 168 -6.33 -6.38 8.38
C TYR A 168 -5.87 -5.88 9.76
N PRO A 169 -4.99 -4.86 9.87
CA PRO A 169 -4.42 -4.47 11.18
C PRO A 169 -5.39 -3.66 12.04
N SER A 170 -6.62 -3.41 11.60
CA SER A 170 -7.59 -2.53 12.29
C SER A 170 -7.82 -2.90 13.76
N THR A 171 -7.90 -4.20 14.08
CA THR A 171 -8.07 -4.69 15.46
C THR A 171 -6.79 -4.57 16.29
N LEU A 172 -5.63 -4.83 15.69
CA LEU A 172 -4.32 -4.65 16.32
C LEU A 172 -4.07 -3.18 16.65
N ILE A 173 -4.35 -2.28 15.70
CA ILE A 173 -4.22 -0.83 15.87
C ILE A 173 -5.16 -0.33 16.97
N ALA A 174 -6.40 -0.81 17.01
CA ALA A 174 -7.35 -0.44 18.06
C ALA A 174 -6.88 -0.86 19.46
N ARG A 175 -6.08 -1.93 19.58
CA ARG A 175 -5.60 -2.46 20.86
C ARG A 175 -4.26 -1.89 21.31
N TYR A 176 -3.36 -1.62 20.37
CA TYR A 176 -1.96 -1.28 20.64
C TYR A 176 -1.53 0.10 20.13
N GLY A 177 -2.38 0.78 19.35
CA GLY A 177 -2.06 2.07 18.71
C GLY A 177 -1.39 1.90 17.35
N THR A 178 -1.42 2.97 16.56
CA THR A 178 -0.89 2.96 15.19
C THR A 178 0.64 2.89 15.16
N LEU A 179 1.32 3.66 16.03
CA LEU A 179 2.79 3.74 16.05
C LEU A 179 3.45 2.37 16.31
N PRO A 180 3.06 1.60 17.35
CA PRO A 180 3.64 0.28 17.58
C PRO A 180 3.37 -0.70 16.45
N ILE A 181 2.14 -0.75 15.93
CA ILE A 181 1.74 -1.75 14.93
C ILE A 181 2.40 -1.49 13.58
N VAL A 182 2.39 -0.24 13.11
CA VAL A 182 3.01 0.13 11.84
C VAL A 182 4.55 0.10 11.96
N GLY A 183 5.11 0.52 13.09
CA GLY A 183 6.55 0.46 13.32
C GLY A 183 7.09 -0.97 13.30
N TRP A 184 6.47 -1.88 14.06
CA TRP A 184 6.86 -3.29 14.05
C TRP A 184 6.55 -4.00 12.74
N SER A 185 5.51 -3.62 12.00
CA SER A 185 5.23 -4.26 10.71
C SER A 185 6.23 -3.90 9.62
N MET A 186 7.07 -2.88 9.85
CA MET A 186 8.10 -2.44 8.91
C MET A 186 9.49 -3.02 9.23
N LEU A 187 9.63 -3.72 10.36
CA LEU A 187 10.83 -4.47 10.75
C LEU A 187 10.62 -5.98 10.55
#